data_AF-A0A444JBH2-F1
#
_entry.id   AF-A0A444JBH2-F1
#
_cell.length_a   1.000
_cell.length_b   1.000
_cell.length_c   1.000
_cell.angle_alpha   90.00
_cell.angle_beta   90.00
_cell.angle_gamma   90.00
#
_symmetry.space_group_name_H-M   'P 1'
#
loop_
_entity.id
_entity.type
_entity.pdbx_description
1 polymer ?
#
loop_
_entity_poly.entity_id
_entity_poly.type
_entity_poly.pdbx_seq_one_letter_code
_entity_poly.pdbx_strand_id
1 'polypeptide(L)'
;MPKTRLNISTDYDLADFIKVYAQENRTTVSEVVTQFILGLKRRTSQQQTDTILSDPHFSQALTEAHTRIKDGSAQWHTFDEVFGD
;
A
#
# COMPACT_ATOMS: atom_id res chain seq x y z
N MET A 1 9.33 5.86 -12.89
CA MET A 1 8.94 6.52 -11.61
C MET A 1 9.80 7.75 -11.42
N PRO A 2 9.22 8.92 -11.10
CA PRO A 2 10.01 10.11 -10.74
C PRO A 2 10.78 9.83 -9.46
N LYS A 3 12.08 10.14 -9.45
CA LYS A 3 12.94 9.99 -8.27
C LYS A 3 12.91 11.30 -7.48
N THR A 4 12.65 11.20 -6.17
CA THR A 4 12.69 12.35 -5.25
C THR A 4 13.89 12.20 -4.30
N ARG A 5 14.57 13.31 -4.01
CA ARG A 5 15.70 13.32 -3.06
C ARG A 5 15.17 13.42 -1.64
N LEU A 6 15.68 12.57 -0.75
CA LEU A 6 15.46 12.61 0.69
C LEU A 6 16.80 12.85 1.37
N ASN A 7 16.90 13.90 2.20
CA ASN A 7 18.09 14.17 3.00
C ASN A 7 17.84 13.67 4.42
N ILE A 8 18.73 12.83 4.94
CA ILE A 8 18.61 12.23 6.27
C ILE A 8 19.91 12.50 7.03
N SER A 9 19.78 13.08 8.22
CA SER A 9 20.88 13.15 9.19
C SER A 9 20.82 11.91 10.08
N THR A 10 21.96 11.26 10.29
CA THR A 10 22.09 10.07 11.14
C THR A 10 23.40 10.16 11.91
N ASP A 11 23.51 9.37 12.96
CA ASP A 11 24.76 9.16 13.69
C ASP A 11 25.86 8.61 12.76
N TYR A 12 27.11 8.99 13.04
CA TYR A 12 28.28 8.64 12.23
C TYR A 12 28.49 7.12 12.18
N ASP A 13 28.41 6.43 13.32
CA ASP A 13 28.66 4.99 13.39
C ASP A 13 27.60 4.21 12.63
N LEU A 14 26.34 4.66 12.70
CA LEU A 14 25.25 4.09 11.90
C LEU A 14 25.43 4.34 10.39
N ALA A 15 25.94 5.51 10.00
CA ALA A 15 26.22 5.84 8.60
C ALA A 15 27.33 4.94 8.03
N ASP A 16 28.37 4.65 8.81
CA ASP A 16 29.45 3.77 8.38
C ASP A 16 29.02 2.30 8.38
N PHE A 17 28.26 1.87 9.40
CA PHE A 17 27.69 0.53 9.43
C PHE A 17 26.83 0.24 8.19
N ILE A 18 25.89 1.13 7.84
CA ILE A 18 24.97 0.88 6.72
C ILE A 18 25.70 0.87 5.37
N LYS A 19 26.80 1.62 5.22
CA LYS A 19 27.65 1.57 4.02
C LYS A 19 28.33 0.21 3.89
N VAL A 20 28.94 -0.29 4.97
CA VAL A 20 29.60 -1.60 5.00
C VAL A 20 28.58 -2.70 4.70
N TYR A 21 27.44 -2.67 5.39
CA TYR A 21 26.34 -3.60 5.15
C TYR A 21 25.87 -3.59 3.69
N ALA A 22 25.68 -2.40 3.10
CA ALA A 22 25.24 -2.27 1.72
C ALA A 22 26.28 -2.88 0.75
N GLN A 23 27.56 -2.63 1.00
CA GLN A 23 28.65 -3.18 0.19
C GLN A 23 28.72 -4.70 0.26
N GLU A 24 28.65 -5.29 1.45
CA GLU A 24 28.67 -6.74 1.66
C GLU A 24 27.50 -7.43 0.95
N ASN A 25 26.33 -6.79 0.96
CA ASN A 25 25.10 -7.32 0.34
C ASN A 25 24.92 -6.89 -1.13
N ARG A 26 25.95 -6.30 -1.76
CA ARG A 26 25.92 -5.82 -3.15
C ARG A 26 24.71 -4.93 -3.47
N THR A 27 24.37 -4.07 -2.53
CA THR A 27 23.24 -3.14 -2.61
C THR A 27 23.71 -1.71 -2.33
N THR A 28 22.78 -0.76 -2.24
CA THR A 28 23.07 0.63 -1.90
C THR A 28 22.32 1.04 -0.65
N VAL A 29 22.84 2.04 0.08
CA VAL A 29 22.15 2.62 1.24
C VAL A 29 20.76 3.11 0.84
N SER A 30 20.63 3.74 -0.33
CA SER A 30 19.33 4.17 -0.85
C SER A 30 18.36 3.01 -1.07
N GLU A 31 18.84 1.85 -1.52
CA GLU A 31 18.00 0.68 -1.74
C GLU A 31 17.54 0.08 -0.40
N VAL A 32 18.44 -0.05 0.57
CA VAL A 32 18.09 -0.51 1.93
C VAL A 32 17.01 0.38 2.56
N VAL A 33 17.19 1.71 2.50
CA VAL A 33 16.21 2.68 3.01
C VAL A 33 14.89 2.59 2.23
N THR A 34 14.96 2.45 0.90
CA THR A 34 13.76 2.30 0.07
C THR A 34 12.97 1.05 0.45
N GLN A 35 13.62 -0.10 0.61
CA GLN A 35 12.95 -1.35 0.98
C GLN A 35 12.37 -1.29 2.39
N PHE A 36 13.06 -0.66 3.34
CA PHE A 36 12.53 -0.41 4.68
C PHE A 36 11.24 0.42 4.64
N ILE A 37 11.26 1.56 3.94
CA ILE A 37 10.10 2.45 3.80
C ILE A 37 8.96 1.73 3.06
N LEU A 38 9.26 0.93 2.03
CA LEU A 38 8.26 0.12 1.33
C LEU A 38 7.62 -0.91 2.27
N GLY A 39 8.41 -1.54 3.13
CA GLY A 39 7.91 -2.45 4.17
C GLY A 39 6.93 -1.75 5.11
N LEU A 40 7.28 -0.54 5.58
CA LEU A 40 6.39 0.27 6.41
C LEU A 40 5.08 0.63 5.68
N LYS A 41 5.19 1.14 4.45
CA LYS A 41 4.01 1.50 3.63
C LYS A 41 3.08 0.31 3.44
N ARG A 42 3.63 -0.87 3.10
CA ARG A 42 2.84 -2.09 2.91
C ARG A 42 2.10 -2.49 4.18
N ARG A 43 2.75 -2.44 5.35
CA ARG A 43 2.10 -2.76 6.62
C ARG A 43 0.95 -1.80 6.92
N THR A 44 1.15 -0.50 6.76
CA THR A 44 0.09 0.49 6.98
C THR A 44 -1.08 0.30 6.02
N SER A 45 -0.80 0.07 4.73
CA SER A 45 -1.85 -0.21 3.74
C SER A 45 -2.56 -1.55 3.98
N GLN A 46 -1.83 -2.57 4.44
CA GLN A 46 -2.39 -3.87 4.76
C GLN A 46 -3.27 -3.80 6.01
N GLN A 47 -2.84 -3.10 7.06
CA GLN A 47 -3.68 -2.82 8.24
C GLN A 47 -4.97 -2.08 7.86
N GLN A 48 -4.90 -1.09 6.96
CA GLN A 48 -6.10 -0.41 6.45
C GLN A 48 -7.01 -1.36 5.69
N THR A 49 -6.45 -2.22 4.82
CA THR A 49 -7.21 -3.20 4.06
C THR A 49 -7.87 -4.23 4.97
N ASP A 50 -7.11 -4.77 5.93
CA ASP A 50 -7.59 -5.73 6.92
C ASP A 50 -8.69 -5.11 7.79
N THR A 51 -8.57 -3.83 8.15
CA THR A 51 -9.62 -3.10 8.89
C THR A 51 -10.91 -3.02 8.07
N ILE A 52 -10.83 -2.63 6.79
CA ILE A 52 -12.01 -2.55 5.90
C ILE A 52 -12.63 -3.93 5.67
N LEU A 53 -11.82 -4.96 5.44
CA LEU A 53 -12.29 -6.34 5.23
C LEU A 53 -12.86 -6.98 6.50
N SER A 54 -12.45 -6.51 7.68
CA SER A 54 -12.98 -6.97 8.97
C SER A 54 -14.33 -6.34 9.33
N ASP A 55 -14.77 -5.31 8.62
CA ASP A 55 -16.08 -4.68 8.83
C ASP A 55 -17.21 -5.64 8.37
N PRO A 56 -18.12 -6.06 9.27
CA PRO A 56 -19.21 -6.97 8.92
C PRO A 56 -20.16 -6.39 7.86
N HIS A 57 -20.42 -5.09 7.86
CA HIS A 57 -21.27 -4.43 6.87
C HIS A 57 -20.60 -4.40 5.50
N PHE A 58 -19.28 -4.18 5.46
CA PHE A 58 -18.54 -4.24 4.21
C PHE A 58 -18.55 -5.66 3.62
N SER A 59 -18.29 -6.68 4.44
CA SER A 59 -18.33 -8.08 4.01
C SER A 59 -19.72 -8.50 3.53
N GLN A 60 -20.77 -8.07 4.21
CA GLN A 60 -22.16 -8.31 3.81
C GLN A 60 -22.47 -7.63 2.47
N ALA A 61 -22.19 -6.33 2.34
CA ALA A 61 -22.44 -5.57 1.11
C ALA A 61 -21.67 -6.16 -0.09
N LEU A 62 -20.42 -6.60 0.13
CA LEU A 62 -19.61 -7.27 -0.90
C LEU A 62 -20.23 -8.61 -1.32
N THR A 63 -20.71 -9.40 -0.37
CA THR A 63 -21.38 -10.68 -0.63
C THR A 63 -22.69 -10.48 -1.40
N GLU A 64 -23.48 -9.47 -1.03
CA GLU A 64 -24.71 -9.09 -1.72
C GLU A 64 -24.43 -8.63 -3.15
N ALA A 65 -23.46 -7.73 -3.35
CA ALA A 65 -23.06 -7.26 -4.68
C ALA A 65 -22.59 -8.42 -5.57
N HIS A 66 -21.75 -9.31 -5.03
CA HIS A 66 -21.26 -10.49 -5.77
C HIS A 66 -22.39 -11.47 -6.12
N THR A 67 -23.37 -11.65 -5.23
CA THR A 67 -24.55 -12.48 -5.50
C THR A 67 -25.35 -11.90 -6.65
N ARG A 68 -25.63 -10.59 -6.63
CA ARG A 68 -26.35 -9.89 -7.69
C ARG A 68 -25.65 -9.93 -9.05
N ILE A 69 -24.32 -9.92 -9.05
CA ILE A 69 -23.55 -10.06 -10.29
C ILE A 69 -23.68 -11.49 -10.83
N LYS A 70 -23.61 -12.50 -9.96
CA LYS A 70 -23.70 -13.91 -10.34
C LYS A 70 -25.09 -14.33 -10.84
N ASP A 71 -26.14 -13.83 -10.21
CA ASP A 71 -27.52 -14.15 -10.59
C ASP A 71 -28.07 -13.26 -11.73
N GLY A 72 -27.29 -12.26 -12.15
CA GLY A 72 -27.64 -11.35 -13.24
C GLY A 72 -28.61 -10.23 -12.86
N SER A 73 -28.92 -10.04 -11.58
CA SER A 73 -29.78 -8.96 -11.07
C SER A 73 -29.04 -7.63 -10.83
N ALA A 74 -27.74 -7.59 -11.10
CA ALA A 74 -26.94 -6.37 -11.07
C ALA A 74 -27.33 -5.42 -12.22
N GLN A 75 -27.59 -4.16 -11.88
CA GLN A 75 -27.83 -3.10 -12.85
C GLN A 75 -26.58 -2.22 -12.93
N TRP A 76 -26.15 -1.93 -14.16
CA TRP A 76 -25.05 -1.01 -14.42
C TRP A 76 -25.61 0.37 -14.66
N HIS A 77 -25.03 1.35 -13.99
CA HIS A 77 -25.37 2.76 -14.15
C HIS A 77 -24.13 3.52 -14.59
N THR A 78 -24.32 4.56 -15.39
CA THR A 78 -23.28 5.52 -15.73
C THR A 78 -22.97 6.41 -14.54
N PHE A 79 -21.80 7.07 -14.56
CA PHE A 79 -21.39 7.97 -13.48
C PHE A 79 -22.43 9.09 -13.27
N ASP A 80 -22.89 9.70 -14.36
CA ASP A 80 -23.86 10.80 -14.31
C ASP A 80 -25.23 10.35 -13.80
N GLU A 81 -25.64 9.11 -14.04
CA GLU A 81 -26.91 8.56 -13.50
C GLU A 81 -26.88 8.35 -11.98
N VAL A 82 -25.71 8.15 -11.39
CA VAL A 82 -25.56 7.87 -9.95
C VAL A 82 -25.15 9.13 -9.17
N PHE A 83 -24.35 9.99 -9.78
CA PHE A 83 -23.68 11.12 -9.13
C PHE A 83 -23.87 12.46 -9.84
N GLY A 84 -24.62 12.52 -10.95
CA GLY A 84 -25.08 13.78 -11.51
C GLY A 84 -26.12 14.43 -10.60
N ASP A 85 -26.13 15.76 -10.54
CA ASP A 85 -27.04 16.56 -9.70
C ASP A 85 -28.54 16.24 -9.94
#